data_AF-A0A382V3Z8-F1
#
_entry.id   AF-A0A382V3Z8-F1
#
_cell.length_a   1.000
_cell.length_b   1.000
_cell.length_c   1.000
_cell.angle_alpha   90.00
_cell.angle_beta   90.00
_cell.angle_gamma   90.00
#
_symmetry.space_group_name_H-M   'P 1'
#
loop_
_entity.id
_entity.type
_entity.pdbx_description
1 polymer ?
#
loop_
_entity_poly.entity_id
_entity_poly.type
_entity_poly.pdbx_seq_one_letter_code
_entity_poly.pdbx_strand_id
1 'polypeptide(L)' 'VKDGVDFDFVGVKWVSSISHEKDLGRALTELRRDVRARLGAPADLLILFLTPHYEADYERVPEAVAGILSPALFVGCTG' A
#
# COMPACT_ATOMS: atom_id res chain seq x y z
N VAL A 1 16.08 31.79 26.70
CA VAL A 1 16.25 30.73 25.69
C VAL A 1 16.00 29.41 26.38
N LYS A 2 14.81 28.84 26.20
CA LYS A 2 14.48 27.46 26.60
C LYS A 2 14.02 26.81 25.30
N ASP A 3 15.00 26.41 24.51
CA ASP A 3 14.76 25.65 23.29
C ASP A 3 14.35 24.25 23.75
N GLY A 4 13.04 24.04 23.83
CA GLY A 4 12.47 22.70 23.85
C GLY A 4 12.68 22.12 22.45
N VAL A 5 13.71 21.30 22.30
CA VAL A 5 13.86 20.49 21.10
C VAL A 5 12.76 19.43 21.16
N ASP A 6 11.71 19.65 20.40
CA ASP A 6 10.65 18.69 20.18
C ASP A 6 11.23 17.59 19.28
N PHE A 7 11.65 16.48 19.88
CA PHE A 7 12.00 15.29 19.13
C PHE A 7 10.69 14.58 18.79
N ASP A 8 10.08 15.01 17.68
CA ASP A 8 9.18 14.15 16.93
C ASP A 8 9.99 12.89 16.57
N PHE A 9 9.87 11.85 17.39
CA PHE A 9 10.26 10.53 16.95
C PHE A 9 9.44 10.27 15.70
N VAL A 10 10.09 10.25 14.54
CA VAL A 10 9.48 9.91 13.26
C VAL A 10 9.06 8.44 13.34
N GLY A 11 7.93 8.19 13.99
CA GLY A 11 7.38 6.87 14.20
C GLY A 11 6.88 6.35 12.87
N VAL A 12 7.25 5.12 12.53
CA VAL A 12 6.74 4.48 11.32
C VAL A 12 5.24 4.25 11.50
N LYS A 13 4.43 4.81 10.60
CA LYS A 13 2.99 4.60 10.59
C LYS A 13 2.65 3.41 9.71
N TRP A 14 2.06 2.38 10.31
CA TRP A 14 1.62 1.17 9.62
C TRP A 14 0.10 1.12 9.48
N VAL A 15 -0.36 0.67 8.32
CA VAL A 15 -1.78 0.34 8.08
C VAL A 15 -1.85 -0.96 7.29
N SER A 16 -2.95 -1.68 7.44
CA SER A 16 -3.29 -2.86 6.65
C SER A 16 -4.74 -2.77 6.19
N SER A 17 -5.03 -3.21 4.97
CA SER A 17 -6.39 -3.37 4.46
C SER A 17 -6.48 -4.66 3.63
N ILE A 18 -7.70 -5.15 3.41
CA ILE A 18 -8.00 -6.32 2.60
C ILE A 18 -9.14 -5.97 1.65
N SER A 19 -9.01 -6.36 0.38
CA SER A 19 -10.09 -6.25 -0.60
C SER A 19 -10.65 -7.64 -0.91
N HIS A 20 -11.96 -7.70 -1.10
CA HIS A 20 -12.70 -8.89 -1.53
C HIS A 20 -13.15 -8.81 -2.99
N GLU A 21 -12.72 -7.78 -3.72
CA GLU A 21 -12.97 -7.66 -5.15
C GLU A 21 -12.32 -8.83 -5.91
N LYS A 22 -12.89 -9.16 -7.07
CA LYS A 22 -12.35 -10.20 -7.97
C LYS A 22 -11.49 -9.62 -9.09
N ASP A 23 -11.69 -8.34 -9.40
CA ASP A 23 -10.93 -7.62 -10.41
C ASP A 23 -9.75 -6.91 -9.75
N LEU A 24 -8.54 -7.12 -10.27
CA LEU A 24 -7.32 -6.56 -9.69
C LEU A 24 -7.37 -5.02 -9.60
N GLY A 25 -7.88 -4.37 -10.66
CA GLY A 25 -7.96 -2.90 -10.69
C GLY A 25 -8.91 -2.35 -9.63
N ARG A 26 -10.07 -2.98 -9.44
CA ARG A 26 -11.02 -2.63 -8.38
C ARG A 26 -10.42 -2.88 -7.00
N ALA A 27 -9.78 -4.02 -6.78
CA ALA A 27 -9.14 -4.35 -5.52
C ALA A 27 -8.07 -3.33 -5.12
N LEU A 28 -7.16 -3.01 -6.04
CA LEU A 28 -6.11 -2.01 -5.79
C LEU A 28 -6.69 -0.60 -5.56
N THR A 29 -7.77 -0.25 -6.26
CA THR A 29 -8.45 1.04 -6.09
C THR A 29 -9.12 1.16 -4.71
N GLU A 30 -9.76 0.08 -4.25
CA GLU A 30 -10.34 -0.02 -2.91
C GLU A 30 -9.25 0.12 -1.84
N LEU A 31 -8.19 -0.71 -1.94
CA LEU A 31 -7.06 -0.69 -1.01
C LEU A 31 -6.43 0.70 -0.92
N ARG A 32 -6.21 1.38 -2.06
CA ARG A 32 -5.69 2.75 -2.09
C ARG A 32 -6.55 3.71 -1.28
N ARG A 33 -7.88 3.61 -1.42
CA ARG A 33 -8.82 4.52 -0.75
C ARG A 33 -8.70 4.37 0.76
N ASP A 34 -8.70 3.13 1.25
CA ASP A 34 -8.60 2.80 2.68
C ASP A 34 -7.24 3.18 3.27
N VAL A 35 -6.16 2.78 2.58
CA VAL A 35 -4.79 3.01 3.02
C VAL A 35 -4.51 4.51 3.07
N ARG A 36 -4.91 5.27 2.05
CA ARG A 36 -4.68 6.72 2.00
C ARG A 36 -5.48 7.48 3.05
N ALA A 37 -6.72 7.09 3.31
CA ALA A 37 -7.53 7.68 4.37
C ALA A 37 -6.90 7.49 5.76
N ARG A 38 -6.21 6.36 5.98
CA ARG A 38 -5.60 6.03 7.27
C ARG A 38 -4.16 6.53 7.42
N LEU A 39 -3.34 6.46 6.36
CA LEU A 39 -1.97 6.98 6.37
C LEU A 39 -1.94 8.50 6.31
N GLY A 40 -2.81 9.11 5.51
CA GLY A 40 -2.79 10.56 5.24
C GLY A 40 -1.78 10.98 4.16
N ALA A 41 -1.00 10.04 3.62
CA ALA A 41 0.00 10.23 2.58
C ALA A 41 0.16 8.95 1.73
N PRO A 42 0.85 8.99 0.58
CA PRO A 42 1.32 7.79 -0.10
C PRO A 42 2.19 6.92 0.81
N ALA A 43 2.24 5.62 0.54
CA ALA A 43 3.05 4.70 1.33
C ALA A 43 4.51 4.71 0.85
N ASP A 44 5.48 4.84 1.76
CA ASP A 44 6.89 4.65 1.42
C ASP A 44 7.21 3.17 1.15
N LEU A 45 6.50 2.25 1.81
CA LEU A 45 6.61 0.81 1.63
C LEU A 45 5.23 0.17 1.54
N LEU A 46 5.00 -0.61 0.48
CA LEU A 46 3.84 -1.46 0.31
C LEU A 46 4.25 -2.93 0.28
N ILE A 47 3.63 -3.74 1.14
CA ILE A 47 3.69 -5.19 1.09
C ILE A 47 2.32 -5.70 0.67
N LEU A 48 2.23 -6.41 -0.46
CA LEU A 48 0.98 -6.93 -1.00
C LEU A 48 1.01 -8.45 -1.09
N PHE A 49 -0.02 -9.09 -0.56
CA PHE A 49 -0.25 -10.52 -0.71
C PHE A 49 -1.41 -10.73 -1.68
N LEU A 50 -1.17 -11.51 -2.73
CA LEU A 50 -2.21 -11.91 -3.67
C LEU A 50 -2.51 -13.39 -3.52
N THR A 51 -3.79 -13.72 -3.39
CA THR A 51 -4.28 -15.09 -3.44
C THR A 51 -4.20 -15.65 -4.87
N PRO A 52 -4.20 -16.99 -5.05
CA PRO A 52 -4.07 -17.63 -6.36
C PRO A 52 -5.13 -17.26 -7.39
N HIS A 53 -6.30 -16.75 -6.98
CA HIS A 53 -7.32 -16.32 -7.94
C HIS A 53 -6.91 -15.13 -8.82
N TYR A 54 -5.81 -14.45 -8.49
CA TYR A 54 -5.18 -13.39 -9.29
C TYR A 54 -4.03 -13.88 -10.17
N GLU A 55 -3.77 -15.19 -10.27
CA GLU A 55 -2.60 -15.75 -10.97
C GLU A 55 -2.45 -15.22 -12.41
N ALA A 56 -3.56 -15.09 -13.13
CA ALA A 56 -3.57 -14.57 -14.50
C ALA A 56 -3.10 -13.11 -14.62
N ASP A 57 -3.12 -12.34 -13.53
CA ASP A 57 -2.73 -10.94 -13.49
C ASP A 57 -1.34 -10.70 -12.86
N TYR A 58 -0.65 -11.73 -12.36
CA TYR A 58 0.60 -11.55 -11.61
C TYR A 58 1.66 -10.70 -12.33
N GLU A 59 1.84 -10.90 -13.63
CA GLU A 59 2.77 -10.11 -14.45
C GLU A 59 2.39 -8.62 -14.53
N ARG A 60 1.11 -8.30 -14.36
CA ARG A 60 0.57 -6.93 -14.43
C ARG A 60 0.56 -6.23 -13.08
N VAL A 61 0.74 -6.97 -11.98
CA VAL A 61 0.67 -6.43 -10.62
C VAL A 61 1.67 -5.30 -10.38
N PRO A 62 2.97 -5.41 -10.76
CA PRO A 62 3.93 -4.33 -10.50
C PRO A 62 3.52 -3.00 -11.14
N GLU A 63 3.10 -3.03 -12.42
CA GLU A 63 2.65 -1.83 -13.14
C GLU A 63 1.37 -1.27 -12.55
N ALA A 64 0.38 -2.14 -12.25
CA ALA A 64 -0.88 -1.73 -11.65
C ALA A 64 -0.70 -1.11 -10.27
N VAL A 65 0.17 -1.67 -9.43
CA VAL A 65 0.50 -1.14 -8.10
C VAL A 65 1.19 0.22 -8.22
N ALA A 66 2.17 0.35 -9.11
CA ALA A 66 2.87 1.61 -9.35
C ALA A 66 1.91 2.71 -9.82
N GLY A 67 0.98 2.39 -10.73
CA GLY A 67 0.00 3.34 -11.26
C GLY A 67 -1.12 3.71 -10.28
N ILE A 68 -1.57 2.77 -9.44
CA ILE A 68 -2.72 2.98 -8.56
C ILE A 68 -2.28 3.45 -7.17
N LEU A 69 -1.44 2.68 -6.48
CA LEU A 69 -1.01 2.95 -5.11
C LEU A 69 0.23 3.84 -5.04
N SER A 70 1.06 3.82 -6.08
CA SER A 70 2.29 4.61 -6.23
C SER A 70 3.17 4.63 -4.97
N PRO A 71 3.53 3.45 -4.40
CA PRO A 71 4.43 3.41 -3.27
C PRO A 71 5.87 3.74 -3.69
N ALA A 72 6.71 4.20 -2.75
CA ALA A 72 8.14 4.40 -3.02
C ALA A 72 8.87 3.05 -3.19
N LEU A 73 8.50 2.04 -2.41
CA LEU A 73 8.96 0.66 -2.54
C LEU A 73 7.79 -0.32 -2.49
N PHE A 74 7.80 -1.31 -3.39
CA PHE A 74 6.81 -2.37 -3.45
C PHE A 74 7.47 -3.75 -3.30
N VAL A 75 6.93 -4.55 -2.37
CA VAL A 75 7.27 -5.97 -2.21
C VAL A 75 5.98 -6.79 -2.36
N GLY A 76 5.93 -7.62 -3.40
CA GLY A 76 4.80 -8.51 -3.66
C GLY A 76 5.09 -9.93 -3.20
N CYS A 77 4.09 -10.59 -2.62
CA CYS A 77 4.07 -12.01 -2.34
C CYS A 77 2.89 -12.65 -3.06
N THR A 78 3.18 -13.51 -4.02
CA THR A 78 2.21 -14.38 -4.68
C THR A 78 2.35 -15.80 -4.12
N GLY A 79 1.24 -16.55 -4.07
CA GLY A 79 1.20 -17.93 -3.60
C GLY A 79 1.15 -18.93 -4.74
#